data_AF-A0A0Q6Z2K0-F1
#
_entry.id   AF-A0A0Q6Z2K0-F1
#
_cell.length_a   1.000
_cell.length_b   1.000
_cell.length_c   1.000
_cell.angle_alpha   90.00
_cell.angle_beta   90.00
_cell.angle_gamma   90.00
#
_symmetry.space_group_name_H-M   'P 1'
#
loop_
_entity.id
_entity.type
_entity.pdbx_description
1 polymer ?
#
loop_
_entity_poly.entity_id
_entity_poly.type
_entity_poly.pdbx_seq_one_letter_code
_entity_poly.pdbx_strand_id
1 'polypeptide(L)'
;MLPLIAHGDVLVVQCGSESFTGDVVVASIHEDWTIRRLGAVQGRPALTSDNRTTPPIVLGDGESIDVWGLVLWNLRQLYRHKDLSDGGCQSLDELANVSTYSTFLVRARGKSMAPLILDGDVLVVDRSIEAAHGDIVVAVYQGDFTVKRLGVVTGRVALIPENQKMAPIFVGGDEQVDIWGVAVWCLHRLQRNQAR
;
A
#
# COMPACT_ATOMS: atom_id res chain seq x y z
N MET A 1 10.62 0.31 9.74
CA MET A 1 9.24 -0.13 9.43
C MET A 1 8.76 0.78 8.31
N LEU A 2 8.24 0.24 7.20
CA LEU A 2 7.68 1.08 6.14
C LEU A 2 6.44 1.80 6.69
N PRO A 3 6.25 3.10 6.39
CA PRO A 3 5.07 3.81 6.83
C PRO A 3 3.83 3.29 6.09
N LEU A 4 2.69 3.31 6.77
CA LEU A 4 1.42 2.86 6.20
C LEU A 4 1.04 3.66 4.96
N ILE A 5 1.32 4.98 4.99
CA ILE A 5 1.20 5.91 3.87
C ILE A 5 2.58 6.53 3.64
N ALA A 6 3.05 6.52 2.40
CA ALA A 6 4.33 7.05 1.97
C ALA A 6 4.14 8.23 1.00
N HIS A 7 5.19 9.02 0.81
CA HIS A 7 5.17 10.08 -0.20
C HIS A 7 4.93 9.49 -1.60
N GLY A 8 4.01 10.09 -2.36
CA GLY A 8 3.64 9.64 -3.71
C GLY A 8 2.53 8.57 -3.74
N ASP A 9 2.09 8.08 -2.58
CA ASP A 9 0.91 7.21 -2.51
C ASP A 9 -0.37 7.99 -2.90
N VAL A 10 -1.32 7.32 -3.56
CA VAL A 10 -2.64 7.87 -3.92
C VAL A 10 -3.66 7.50 -2.85
N LEU A 11 -4.47 8.46 -2.41
CA LEU A 11 -5.45 8.25 -1.34
C LEU A 11 -6.87 8.35 -1.86
N VAL A 12 -7.72 7.38 -1.48
CA VAL A 12 -9.17 7.49 -1.67
C VAL A 12 -9.75 8.16 -0.43
N VAL A 13 -10.22 9.39 -0.60
CA VAL A 13 -10.72 10.24 0.49
C VAL A 13 -12.22 10.48 0.35
N GLN A 14 -12.97 10.23 1.41
CA GLN A 14 -14.39 10.53 1.49
C GLN A 14 -14.61 11.84 2.24
N CYS A 15 -15.11 12.85 1.52
CA CYS A 15 -15.41 14.17 2.08
C CYS A 15 -16.77 14.21 2.75
N GLY A 16 -16.94 15.13 3.72
CA GLY A 16 -18.25 15.42 4.35
C GLY A 16 -18.80 14.30 5.23
N SER A 17 -17.95 13.38 5.70
CA SER A 17 -18.32 12.31 6.61
C SER A 17 -17.76 12.56 8.00
N GLU A 18 -18.51 12.17 9.03
CA GLU A 18 -17.99 12.18 10.39
C GLU A 18 -16.76 11.27 10.52
N SER A 19 -15.79 11.74 11.30
CA SER A 19 -14.55 11.02 11.63
C SER A 19 -14.47 10.80 13.13
N PHE A 20 -13.85 9.67 13.52
CA PHE A 20 -13.76 9.23 14.90
C PHE A 20 -12.30 9.03 15.31
N THR A 21 -12.06 8.98 16.62
CA THR A 21 -10.74 8.65 17.17
C THR A 21 -10.23 7.33 16.57
N GLY A 22 -9.03 7.41 16.03
CA GLY A 22 -8.32 6.35 15.35
C GLY A 22 -8.58 6.26 13.84
N ASP A 23 -9.45 7.08 13.26
CA ASP A 23 -9.55 7.22 11.81
C ASP A 23 -8.34 7.95 11.24
N VAL A 24 -7.96 7.62 10.00
CA VAL A 24 -6.95 8.37 9.25
C VAL A 24 -7.65 9.45 8.44
N VAL A 25 -7.28 10.70 8.64
CA VAL A 25 -7.95 11.86 8.06
C VAL A 25 -6.99 12.72 7.26
N VAL A 26 -7.52 13.36 6.22
CA VAL A 26 -6.91 14.55 5.63
C VAL A 26 -7.44 15.74 6.41
N ALA A 27 -6.54 16.49 7.03
CA ALA A 27 -6.89 17.61 7.88
C ALA A 27 -5.92 18.78 7.70
N SER A 28 -6.38 19.98 8.04
CA SER A 28 -5.54 21.17 8.11
C SER A 28 -5.47 21.72 9.54
N ILE A 29 -4.31 22.22 9.92
CA ILE A 29 -4.06 22.97 11.16
C ILE A 29 -3.26 24.21 10.76
N HIS A 30 -3.74 25.41 11.08
CA HIS A 30 -3.09 26.67 10.67
C HIS A 30 -2.77 26.74 9.16
N GLU A 31 -3.71 26.28 8.31
CA GLU A 31 -3.55 26.21 6.85
C GLU A 31 -2.53 25.16 6.35
N ASP A 32 -1.82 24.46 7.24
CA ASP A 32 -0.93 23.36 6.89
C ASP A 32 -1.70 22.05 6.78
N TRP A 33 -1.64 21.43 5.60
CA TRP A 33 -2.29 20.15 5.32
C TRP A 33 -1.47 18.96 5.82
N THR A 34 -2.15 18.00 6.43
CA THR A 34 -1.54 16.77 6.93
C THR A 34 -2.47 15.58 6.77
N ILE A 35 -1.88 14.40 6.59
CA ILE A 35 -2.59 13.11 6.63
C ILE A 35 -2.15 12.36 7.88
N ARG A 36 -3.04 12.24 8.86
CA ARG A 36 -2.71 11.66 10.17
C ARG A 36 -3.91 10.95 10.79
N ARG A 37 -3.63 10.14 11.81
CA ARG A 37 -4.65 9.45 12.58
C ARG A 37 -5.19 10.37 13.66
N LEU A 38 -6.51 10.57 13.68
CA LEU A 38 -7.20 11.30 14.73
C LEU A 38 -7.02 10.56 16.06
N GLY A 39 -6.69 11.26 17.13
CA GLY A 39 -6.28 10.64 18.38
C GLY A 39 -6.36 11.59 19.56
N ALA A 40 -5.81 11.12 20.68
CA ALA A 40 -5.56 11.97 21.84
C ALA A 40 -4.22 11.61 22.48
N VAL A 41 -3.52 12.61 23.00
CA VAL A 41 -2.28 12.46 23.77
C VAL A 41 -2.51 13.14 25.11
N GLN A 42 -2.38 12.39 26.22
CA GLN A 42 -2.62 12.90 27.57
C GLN A 42 -4.01 13.56 27.74
N GLY A 43 -5.03 13.03 27.06
CA GLY A 43 -6.40 13.55 27.11
C GLY A 43 -6.66 14.77 26.21
N ARG A 44 -5.64 15.29 25.53
CA ARG A 44 -5.79 16.38 24.55
C ARG A 44 -5.96 15.81 23.13
N PRO A 45 -6.88 16.34 22.31
CA PRO A 45 -6.99 15.96 20.91
C PRO A 45 -5.66 16.13 20.17
N ALA A 46 -5.32 15.16 19.33
CA ALA A 46 -4.05 15.13 18.65
C ALA A 46 -4.13 14.41 17.30
N LEU A 47 -3.28 14.82 16.36
CA LEU A 47 -3.01 14.10 15.13
C LEU A 47 -1.74 13.26 15.28
N THR A 48 -1.93 11.95 15.31
CA THR A 48 -0.87 10.96 15.52
C THR A 48 -0.43 10.34 14.19
N SER A 49 0.81 9.85 14.14
CA SER A 49 1.34 9.13 12.97
C SER A 49 1.56 7.66 13.33
N ASP A 50 1.32 6.78 12.37
CA ASP A 50 1.69 5.36 12.51
C ASP A 50 3.23 5.18 12.49
N ASN A 51 3.96 6.20 12.02
CA ASN A 51 5.41 6.25 12.15
C ASN A 51 5.82 6.78 13.53
N ARG A 52 6.39 5.90 14.37
CA ARG A 52 6.83 6.23 15.74
C ARG A 52 7.87 7.34 15.84
N THR A 53 8.60 7.65 14.76
CA THR A 53 9.58 8.75 14.77
C THR A 53 8.95 10.10 14.49
N THR A 54 7.70 10.14 14.03
CA THR A 54 6.97 11.38 13.74
C THR A 54 6.22 11.81 15.00
N PRO A 55 6.54 12.97 15.60
CA PRO A 55 5.89 13.41 16.83
C PRO A 55 4.40 13.67 16.58
N PRO A 56 3.53 13.40 17.57
CA PRO A 56 2.12 13.75 17.48
C PRO A 56 1.99 15.28 17.46
N ILE A 57 1.03 15.77 16.68
CA ILE A 57 0.62 17.18 16.75
C ILE A 57 -0.50 17.24 17.77
N VAL A 58 -0.21 17.79 18.95
CA VAL A 58 -1.18 17.97 20.04
C VAL A 58 -1.76 19.36 19.92
N LEU A 59 -3.08 19.46 19.90
CA LEU A 59 -3.74 20.76 19.83
C LEU A 59 -3.54 21.56 21.11
N GLY A 60 -3.21 22.83 20.93
CA GLY A 60 -3.20 23.85 21.96
C GLY A 60 -4.61 24.28 22.38
N ASP A 61 -4.69 25.08 23.44
CA ASP A 61 -5.96 25.61 23.93
C ASP A 61 -6.53 26.61 22.91
N GLY A 62 -7.71 26.32 22.37
CA GLY A 62 -8.36 27.14 21.35
C GLY A 62 -7.99 26.81 19.90
N GLU A 63 -7.07 25.87 19.67
CA GLU A 63 -6.78 25.36 18.32
C GLU A 63 -7.85 24.35 17.88
N SER A 64 -8.22 24.40 16.60
CA SER A 64 -9.13 23.43 15.96
C SER A 64 -8.42 22.69 14.83
N ILE A 65 -8.84 21.44 14.62
CA ILE A 65 -8.48 20.68 13.43
C ILE A 65 -9.65 20.78 12.46
N ASP A 66 -9.37 21.21 11.24
CA ASP A 66 -10.33 21.16 10.15
C ASP A 66 -10.15 19.84 9.40
N VAL A 67 -11.06 18.90 9.61
CA VAL A 67 -11.06 17.61 8.91
C VAL A 67 -11.77 17.76 7.57
N TRP A 68 -11.02 17.62 6.48
CA TRP A 68 -11.57 17.69 5.13
C TRP A 68 -12.22 16.37 4.70
N GLY A 69 -11.60 15.24 5.05
CA GLY A 69 -12.14 13.94 4.71
C GLY A 69 -11.45 12.76 5.35
N LEU A 70 -12.14 11.62 5.30
CA LEU A 70 -11.69 10.33 5.80
C LEU A 70 -10.91 9.57 4.73
N VAL A 71 -9.71 9.12 5.04
CA VAL A 71 -8.92 8.27 4.15
C VAL A 71 -9.39 6.82 4.29
N LEU A 72 -9.92 6.26 3.20
CA LEU A 72 -10.48 4.91 3.18
C LEU A 72 -9.48 3.87 2.65
N TRP A 73 -8.70 4.27 1.66
CA TRP A 73 -7.75 3.39 0.99
C TRP A 73 -6.45 4.13 0.70
N ASN A 74 -5.35 3.41 0.87
CA ASN A 74 -4.04 3.79 0.38
C ASN A 74 -3.70 2.95 -0.86
N LEU A 75 -3.43 3.60 -1.98
CA LEU A 75 -3.01 3.01 -3.24
C LEU A 75 -1.52 3.30 -3.44
N ARG A 76 -0.70 2.26 -3.27
CA ARG A 76 0.75 2.32 -3.48
C ARG A 76 1.12 1.72 -4.82
N GLN A 77 1.82 2.50 -5.65
CA GLN A 77 2.39 1.99 -6.88
C GLN A 77 3.58 1.08 -6.55
N LEU A 78 3.54 -0.15 -7.07
CA LEU A 78 4.59 -1.15 -6.90
C LEU A 78 5.50 -1.23 -8.13
N TYR A 79 4.95 -0.98 -9.32
CA TYR A 79 5.66 -1.10 -10.58
C TYR A 79 6.46 0.16 -10.90
N ARG A 80 7.78 0.01 -11.06
CA ARG A 80 8.74 1.13 -11.12
C ARG A 80 9.04 1.63 -12.54
N HIS A 81 8.62 0.91 -13.57
CA HIS A 81 8.98 1.21 -14.96
C HIS A 81 7.99 2.15 -15.68
N LYS A 82 7.01 2.70 -14.96
CA LYS A 82 6.03 3.64 -15.51
C LYS A 82 5.83 4.79 -14.53
N ASP A 83 6.36 5.97 -14.83
CA ASP A 83 5.99 7.19 -14.12
C ASP A 83 4.55 7.55 -14.50
N LEU A 84 3.61 7.27 -13.59
CA LEU A 84 2.19 7.61 -13.74
C LEU A 84 1.90 9.04 -13.23
N SER A 85 2.95 9.83 -13.00
CA SER A 85 2.95 11.09 -12.25
C SER A 85 2.44 12.32 -13.02
N ASP A 86 1.72 12.16 -14.12
CA ASP A 86 1.12 13.31 -14.79
C ASP A 86 -0.10 13.75 -13.94
N GLY A 87 0.12 14.78 -13.12
CA GLY A 87 -0.69 15.17 -11.95
C GLY A 87 -2.09 15.73 -12.22
N GLY A 88 -2.79 15.19 -13.21
CA GLY A 88 -4.20 15.45 -13.47
C GLY A 88 -5.14 14.55 -12.66
N CYS A 89 -6.44 14.85 -12.72
CA CYS A 89 -7.49 13.96 -12.24
C CYS A 89 -7.54 12.73 -13.16
N GLN A 90 -6.92 11.62 -12.76
CA GLN A 90 -6.93 10.37 -13.51
C GLN A 90 -8.12 9.51 -13.05
N SER A 91 -8.80 8.87 -13.98
CA SER A 91 -9.76 7.82 -13.64
C SER A 91 -9.03 6.63 -13.00
N LEU A 92 -9.72 5.80 -12.21
CA LEU A 92 -9.10 4.61 -11.60
C LEU A 92 -8.60 3.64 -12.68
N ASP A 93 -9.30 3.56 -13.81
CA ASP A 93 -8.91 2.78 -14.99
C ASP A 93 -7.64 3.31 -15.66
N GLU A 94 -7.49 4.63 -15.80
CA GLU A 94 -6.26 5.27 -16.29
C GLU A 94 -5.09 5.06 -15.33
N LEU A 95 -5.31 5.32 -14.03
CA LEU A 95 -4.31 5.19 -12.97
C LEU A 95 -3.81 3.75 -12.84
N ALA A 96 -4.74 2.78 -12.81
CA ALA A 96 -4.39 1.37 -12.68
C ALA A 96 -4.01 0.70 -14.01
N ASN A 97 -3.97 1.45 -15.11
CA ASN A 97 -3.73 0.95 -16.47
C ASN A 97 -4.59 -0.28 -16.77
N VAL A 98 -5.88 -0.21 -16.43
CA VAL A 98 -6.81 -1.34 -16.53
C VAL A 98 -7.15 -1.55 -18.00
N SER A 99 -6.25 -2.22 -18.74
CA SER A 99 -6.62 -2.81 -20.02
C SER A 99 -7.54 -4.01 -19.72
N THR A 100 -8.67 -4.07 -20.41
CA THR A 100 -9.85 -4.86 -20.02
C THR A 100 -9.63 -6.38 -20.00
N TYR A 101 -8.50 -6.87 -20.50
CA TYR A 101 -8.26 -8.31 -20.67
C TYR A 101 -7.03 -8.86 -19.95
N SER A 102 -6.13 -8.01 -19.42
CA SER A 102 -4.90 -8.47 -18.75
C SER A 102 -4.82 -8.09 -17.27
N THR A 103 -5.78 -7.34 -16.75
CA THR A 103 -5.73 -6.77 -15.40
C THR A 103 -6.63 -7.53 -14.42
N PHE A 104 -6.09 -7.92 -13.26
CA PHE A 104 -6.77 -8.74 -12.27
C PHE A 104 -6.58 -8.20 -10.85
N LEU A 105 -7.59 -8.38 -10.00
CA LEU A 105 -7.49 -8.11 -8.57
C LEU A 105 -7.18 -9.40 -7.80
N VAL A 106 -6.09 -9.40 -7.04
CA VAL A 106 -5.65 -10.56 -6.24
C VAL A 106 -5.54 -10.14 -4.78
N ARG A 107 -6.16 -10.88 -3.86
CA ARG A 107 -6.04 -10.62 -2.43
C ARG A 107 -4.81 -11.30 -1.85
N ALA A 108 -3.90 -10.52 -1.30
CA ALA A 108 -2.72 -11.02 -0.62
C ALA A 108 -3.10 -11.77 0.67
N ARG A 109 -2.42 -12.89 0.93
CA ARG A 109 -2.55 -13.67 2.17
C ARG A 109 -1.18 -13.97 2.76
N GLY A 110 -1.11 -13.92 4.09
CA GLY A 110 0.09 -14.19 4.85
C GLY A 110 1.03 -12.98 4.98
N LYS A 111 2.24 -13.24 5.47
CA LYS A 111 3.20 -12.19 5.90
C LYS A 111 4.48 -12.17 5.08
N SER A 112 4.54 -12.90 3.96
CA SER A 112 5.79 -13.05 3.18
C SER A 112 6.25 -11.76 2.53
N MET A 113 5.31 -10.85 2.25
CA MET A 113 5.57 -9.55 1.62
C MET A 113 5.52 -8.38 2.61
N ALA A 114 5.37 -8.66 3.91
CA ALA A 114 5.40 -7.62 4.93
C ALA A 114 6.82 -7.02 5.07
N PRO A 115 6.96 -5.71 5.31
CA PRO A 115 5.89 -4.73 5.54
C PRO A 115 5.37 -4.02 4.26
N LEU A 116 5.81 -4.44 3.07
CA LEU A 116 5.44 -3.78 1.82
C LEU A 116 3.98 -4.06 1.41
N ILE A 117 3.57 -5.33 1.51
CA ILE A 117 2.20 -5.81 1.27
C ILE A 117 1.77 -6.57 2.51
N LEU A 118 0.64 -6.18 3.08
CA LEU A 118 0.08 -6.74 4.28
C LEU A 118 -0.97 -7.81 3.96
N ASP A 119 -1.27 -8.65 4.95
CA ASP A 119 -2.34 -9.64 4.85
C ASP A 119 -3.68 -8.93 4.63
N GLY A 120 -4.43 -9.35 3.62
CA GLY A 120 -5.71 -8.75 3.26
C GLY A 120 -5.64 -7.62 2.23
N ASP A 121 -4.45 -7.14 1.86
CA ASP A 121 -4.26 -6.15 0.79
C ASP A 121 -4.76 -6.68 -0.55
N VAL A 122 -5.22 -5.77 -1.41
CA VAL A 122 -5.66 -6.11 -2.77
C VAL A 122 -4.60 -5.63 -3.74
N LEU A 123 -4.09 -6.53 -4.57
CA LEU A 123 -3.13 -6.23 -5.61
C LEU A 123 -3.84 -6.07 -6.95
N VAL A 124 -3.47 -5.04 -7.71
CA VAL A 124 -3.76 -4.97 -9.14
C VAL A 124 -2.61 -5.65 -9.86
N VAL A 125 -2.91 -6.69 -10.63
CA VAL A 125 -1.92 -7.49 -11.35
C VAL A 125 -2.17 -7.38 -12.85
N ASP A 126 -1.13 -7.06 -13.60
CA ASP A 126 -1.16 -7.00 -15.06
C ASP A 126 -0.36 -8.16 -15.64
N ARG A 127 -1.03 -8.98 -16.46
CA ARG A 127 -0.44 -10.14 -17.15
C ARG A 127 0.22 -9.79 -18.48
N SER A 128 0.03 -8.57 -18.99
CA SER A 128 0.63 -8.11 -20.24
C SER A 128 2.08 -7.64 -20.06
N ILE A 129 2.48 -7.37 -18.81
CA ILE A 129 3.82 -6.90 -18.47
C ILE A 129 4.76 -8.10 -18.36
N GLU A 130 5.89 -8.04 -19.09
CA GLU A 130 7.00 -8.98 -18.90
C GLU A 130 7.72 -8.66 -17.59
N ALA A 131 7.81 -9.64 -16.69
CA ALA A 131 8.39 -9.42 -15.37
C ALA A 131 9.91 -9.22 -15.43
N ALA A 132 10.39 -8.17 -14.78
CA ALA A 132 11.81 -7.84 -14.70
C ALA A 132 12.38 -7.99 -13.28
N HIS A 133 13.71 -7.92 -13.18
CA HIS A 133 14.40 -7.91 -11.89
C HIS A 133 13.90 -6.74 -11.03
N GLY A 134 13.50 -7.05 -9.80
CA GLY A 134 13.01 -6.08 -8.82
C GLY A 134 11.49 -5.93 -8.81
N ASP A 135 10.77 -6.46 -9.80
CA ASP A 135 9.31 -6.40 -9.84
C ASP A 135 8.68 -7.27 -8.76
N ILE A 136 7.52 -6.84 -8.25
CA ILE A 136 6.66 -7.71 -7.46
C ILE A 136 5.81 -8.53 -8.41
N VAL A 137 5.92 -9.85 -8.33
CA VAL A 137 5.24 -10.78 -9.22
C VAL A 137 4.27 -11.66 -8.44
N VAL A 138 3.19 -12.03 -9.11
CA VAL A 138 2.38 -13.18 -8.74
C VAL A 138 2.89 -14.36 -9.55
N ALA A 139 3.29 -15.43 -8.86
CA ALA A 139 3.80 -16.65 -9.47
C ALA A 139 3.00 -17.85 -8.97
N VAL A 140 2.93 -18.91 -9.77
CA VAL A 140 2.44 -20.22 -9.37
C VAL A 140 3.65 -21.07 -9.00
N TYR A 141 3.66 -21.57 -7.76
CA TYR A 141 4.71 -22.42 -7.23
C TYR A 141 4.05 -23.60 -6.50
N GLN A 142 4.42 -24.83 -6.87
CA GLN A 142 3.81 -26.06 -6.34
C GLN A 142 2.28 -26.10 -6.45
N GLY A 143 1.72 -25.48 -7.49
CA GLY A 143 0.28 -25.43 -7.73
C GLY A 143 -0.47 -24.31 -7.00
N ASP A 144 0.22 -23.53 -6.15
CA ASP A 144 -0.36 -22.43 -5.39
C ASP A 144 0.16 -21.06 -5.85
N PHE A 145 -0.70 -20.04 -5.75
CA PHE A 145 -0.30 -18.65 -6.00
C PHE A 145 0.55 -18.09 -4.85
N THR A 146 1.67 -17.45 -5.21
CA THR A 146 2.56 -16.75 -4.28
C THR A 146 2.90 -15.36 -4.82
N VAL A 147 3.07 -14.40 -3.91
CA VAL A 147 3.53 -13.04 -4.23
C VAL A 147 4.94 -12.88 -3.70
N LYS A 148 5.87 -12.49 -4.57
CA LYS A 148 7.30 -12.33 -4.24
C LYS A 148 7.93 -11.24 -5.11
N ARG A 149 9.09 -10.74 -4.70
CA ARG A 149 9.94 -9.93 -5.57
C ARG A 149 10.74 -10.85 -6.48
N LEU A 150 10.65 -10.67 -7.78
CA LEU A 150 11.52 -11.35 -8.73
C LEU A 150 12.93 -10.76 -8.61
N GLY A 151 13.95 -11.60 -8.45
CA GLY A 151 15.30 -11.13 -8.27
C GLY A 151 16.34 -12.19 -8.60
N VAL A 152 17.60 -11.88 -8.29
CA VAL A 152 18.72 -12.80 -8.43
C VAL A 152 19.43 -12.89 -7.08
N VAL A 153 19.60 -14.10 -6.58
CA VAL A 153 20.35 -14.41 -5.35
C VAL A 153 21.46 -15.38 -5.73
N THR A 154 22.70 -15.03 -5.36
CA THR A 154 23.91 -15.84 -5.67
C THR A 154 24.01 -16.29 -7.13
N GLY A 155 23.62 -15.41 -8.07
CA GLY A 155 23.68 -15.67 -9.51
C GLY A 155 22.52 -16.51 -10.07
N ARG A 156 21.54 -16.89 -9.25
CA ARG A 156 20.35 -17.64 -9.67
C ARG A 156 19.09 -16.80 -9.53
N VAL A 157 18.18 -16.91 -10.49
CA VAL A 157 16.86 -16.27 -10.41
C VAL A 157 16.10 -16.83 -9.21
N ALA A 158 15.45 -15.96 -8.45
CA ALA A 158 14.73 -16.34 -7.25
C ALA A 158 13.50 -15.43 -7.05
N LEU A 159 12.49 -16.00 -6.39
CA LEU A 159 11.36 -15.30 -5.83
C LEU A 159 11.67 -14.97 -4.36
N ILE A 160 11.94 -13.70 -4.11
CA ILE A 160 12.45 -13.18 -2.83
C ILE A 160 11.28 -12.61 -2.01
N PRO A 161 11.03 -13.09 -0.77
CA PRO A 161 10.08 -12.44 0.13
C PRO A 161 10.64 -11.11 0.64
N GLU A 162 9.77 -10.11 0.86
CA GLU A 162 10.17 -8.89 1.58
C GLU A 162 10.37 -9.14 3.08
N ASN A 163 9.77 -10.21 3.59
CA ASN A 163 9.97 -10.64 4.95
C ASN A 163 11.28 -11.40 5.10
N GLN A 164 12.27 -10.75 5.70
CA GLN A 164 13.62 -11.28 5.95
C GLN A 164 13.65 -12.60 6.75
N LYS A 165 12.56 -12.96 7.44
CA LYS A 165 12.44 -14.23 8.17
C LYS A 165 12.09 -15.42 7.27
N MET A 166 11.82 -15.19 5.99
CA MET A 166 11.45 -16.23 5.03
C MET A 166 12.54 -16.38 3.96
N ALA A 167 12.79 -17.60 3.54
CA ALA A 167 13.81 -17.90 2.53
C ALA A 167 13.32 -17.58 1.11
N PRO A 168 14.22 -17.16 0.20
CA PRO A 168 13.93 -17.10 -1.23
C PRO A 168 13.59 -18.48 -1.81
N ILE A 169 12.75 -18.50 -2.83
CA ILE A 169 12.45 -19.70 -3.65
C ILE A 169 13.29 -19.57 -4.92
N PHE A 170 14.10 -20.57 -5.26
CA PHE A 170 14.99 -20.48 -6.41
C PHE A 170 14.29 -21.01 -7.67
N VAL A 171 14.34 -20.23 -8.74
CA VAL A 171 13.73 -20.62 -10.01
C VAL A 171 14.72 -21.51 -10.78
N GLY A 172 14.28 -22.71 -11.17
CA GLY A 172 15.04 -23.67 -11.96
C GLY A 172 15.46 -24.94 -11.19
N GLY A 173 15.93 -25.96 -11.93
CA GLY A 173 16.13 -27.31 -11.42
C GLY A 173 14.83 -28.12 -11.46
N ASP A 174 14.47 -28.74 -10.33
CA ASP A 174 13.20 -29.49 -10.16
C ASP A 174 12.01 -28.57 -9.80
N GLU A 175 12.27 -27.31 -9.44
CA GLU A 175 11.24 -26.35 -9.06
C GLU A 175 10.63 -25.68 -10.30
N GLN A 176 9.37 -26.03 -10.59
CA GLN A 176 8.56 -25.34 -11.60
C GLN A 176 7.92 -24.09 -10.97
N VAL A 177 8.29 -22.93 -11.51
CA VAL A 177 7.75 -21.62 -11.14
C VAL A 177 7.26 -20.95 -12.40
N ASP A 178 5.96 -20.64 -12.45
CA ASP A 178 5.36 -19.91 -13.55
C ASP A 178 5.02 -18.49 -13.10
N ILE A 179 5.58 -17.48 -13.75
CA ILE A 179 5.20 -16.09 -13.50
C ILE A 179 3.83 -15.85 -14.13
N TRP A 180 2.84 -15.54 -13.30
CA TRP A 180 1.46 -15.33 -13.76
C TRP A 180 1.21 -13.88 -14.22
N GLY A 181 1.81 -12.92 -13.53
CA GLY A 181 1.73 -11.48 -13.85
C GLY A 181 2.48 -10.60 -12.87
N VAL A 182 2.57 -9.31 -13.19
CA VAL A 182 3.27 -8.30 -12.38
C VAL A 182 2.27 -7.53 -11.53
N ALA A 183 2.52 -7.43 -10.22
CA ALA A 183 1.73 -6.62 -9.32
C ALA A 183 2.10 -5.14 -9.49
N VAL A 184 1.15 -4.36 -10.00
CA VAL A 184 1.33 -2.96 -10.39
C VAL A 184 0.96 -2.02 -9.24
N TRP A 185 -0.11 -2.34 -8.53
CA TRP A 185 -0.61 -1.57 -7.40
C TRP A 185 -0.90 -2.44 -6.18
N CYS A 186 -0.73 -1.85 -5.00
CA CYS A 186 -1.17 -2.39 -3.73
C CYS A 186 -2.22 -1.46 -3.11
N LEU A 187 -3.41 -1.98 -2.88
CA LEU A 187 -4.53 -1.30 -2.25
C LEU A 187 -4.62 -1.80 -0.82
N HIS A 188 -4.26 -0.93 0.12
CA HIS A 188 -4.42 -1.17 1.54
C HIS A 188 -5.67 -0.45 2.06
N ARG A 189 -6.60 -1.21 2.62
CA ARG A 189 -7.81 -0.64 3.23
C ARG A 189 -7.48 -0.15 4.63
N LEU A 190 -7.71 1.12 4.89
CA LEU A 190 -7.57 1.67 6.23
C LEU A 190 -8.79 1.26 7.07
N GLN A 191 -8.52 0.75 8.26
CA GLN A 191 -9.59 0.40 9.20
C GLN A 191 -10.30 1.66 9.64
N ARG A 192 -11.62 1.67 9.48
CA ARG A 192 -12.50 2.69 10.04
C ARG A 192 -12.87 2.29 11.45
N ASN A 193 -12.75 3.22 12.38
CA ASN A 193 -13.31 3.04 13.71
C ASN A 193 -14.77 3.47 13.71
N GLN A 194 -15.62 2.69 14.36
CA GLN A 194 -17.00 3.10 14.63
C GLN A 194 -17.04 3.81 15.98
N ALA A 195 -17.92 4.80 16.11
CA ALA A 195 -18.28 5.36 17.41
C ALA A 195 -18.64 4.20 18.36
N ARG A 196 -17.91 4.07 19.46
CA ARG A 196 -18.26 3.19 20.57
C ARG A 196 -19.22 3.91 21.51
#